data_AF-X0UVT1-F1
#
_entry.id   AF-X0UVT1-F1
#
_cell.length_a   1.000
_cell.length_b   1.000
_cell.length_c   1.000
_cell.angle_alpha   90.00
_cell.angle_beta   90.00
_cell.angle_gamma   90.00
#
_symmetry.space_group_name_H-M   'P 1'
#
loop_
_entity.id
_entity.type
_entity.pdbx_description
1 polymer ?
#
loop_
_entity_poly.entity_id
_entity_poly.type
_entity_poly.pdbx_seq_one_letter_code
_entity_poly.pdbx_strand_id
1 'polypeptide(L)'
;MEELDFKNYIGHRTLLYGEINTGKTYYTAKFVQYLLEIKKINPKDISILDFAPKLAYFNNLKIGGRIQDYYENSVKCNNINFKGEIIPPRLNAKNRNEMYSNICHNFNKICEIIETYNNNPTPVLIINDISIYLHLGSNKYLINTINKSVTFFGNSYYGSSISSKFSKLISIKEKRKVESLIKNVENSFTTT
;
A
#
# COMPACT_ATOMS: atom_id res chain seq x y z
N MET A 1 -10.20 -3.05 19.57
CA MET A 1 -10.07 -3.35 18.13
C MET A 1 -10.32 -4.83 17.99
N GLU A 2 -11.26 -5.27 17.15
CA GLU A 2 -11.41 -6.71 16.87
C GLU A 2 -10.06 -7.26 16.43
N GLU A 3 -9.63 -8.34 17.06
CA GLU A 3 -8.42 -9.05 16.67
C GLU A 3 -8.69 -9.59 15.26
N LEU A 4 -7.99 -9.06 14.25
CA LEU A 4 -8.18 -9.48 12.86
C LEU A 4 -7.87 -10.98 12.76
N ASP A 5 -8.89 -11.80 12.50
CA ASP A 5 -8.68 -13.22 12.24
C ASP A 5 -8.10 -13.42 10.83
N PHE A 6 -6.78 -13.39 10.76
CA PHE A 6 -6.02 -13.52 9.52
C PHE A 6 -6.31 -14.82 8.74
N LYS A 7 -6.85 -15.85 9.39
CA LYS A 7 -7.25 -17.09 8.70
C LYS A 7 -8.28 -16.80 7.60
N ASN A 8 -9.19 -15.85 7.84
CA ASN A 8 -10.30 -15.53 6.93
C ASN A 8 -9.87 -14.66 5.75
N TYR A 9 -8.60 -14.28 5.65
CA TYR A 9 -8.10 -13.47 4.52
C TYR A 9 -7.30 -14.30 3.51
N ILE A 10 -6.92 -15.54 3.86
CA ILE A 10 -6.26 -16.45 2.92
C ILE A 10 -7.28 -16.93 1.89
N GLY A 11 -6.91 -16.86 0.61
CA GLY A 11 -7.82 -17.18 -0.50
C GLY A 11 -8.75 -16.04 -0.89
N HIS A 12 -8.65 -14.90 -0.21
CA HIS A 12 -9.50 -13.73 -0.43
C HIS A 12 -8.68 -12.51 -0.81
N ARG A 13 -9.37 -11.49 -1.35
CA ARG A 13 -8.78 -10.21 -1.71
C ARG A 13 -9.26 -9.15 -0.73
N THR A 14 -8.36 -8.68 0.14
CA THR A 14 -8.70 -7.84 1.28
C THR A 14 -7.95 -6.50 1.23
N LEU A 15 -8.68 -5.40 1.44
CA LEU A 15 -8.13 -4.05 1.53
C LEU A 15 -8.36 -3.44 2.92
N LEU A 16 -7.27 -3.08 3.61
CA LEU A 16 -7.31 -2.21 4.79
C LEU A 16 -7.26 -0.74 4.37
N TYR A 17 -8.06 0.11 5.00
CA TYR A 17 -8.00 1.55 4.74
C TYR A 17 -8.27 2.38 6.00
N GLY A 18 -7.81 3.63 6.02
CA GLY A 18 -7.97 4.51 7.18
C GLY A 18 -6.96 5.66 7.24
N GLU A 19 -7.12 6.51 8.25
CA GLU A 19 -6.31 7.71 8.50
C GLU A 19 -4.84 7.40 8.84
N ILE A 20 -4.00 8.41 9.02
CA ILE A 20 -2.59 8.19 9.40
C ILE A 20 -2.51 7.59 10.80
N ASN A 21 -1.48 6.77 11.04
CA ASN A 21 -1.18 6.20 12.35
C ASN A 21 -2.27 5.28 12.95
N THR A 22 -3.20 4.78 12.13
CA THR A 22 -4.22 3.78 12.52
C THR A 22 -3.72 2.33 12.48
N GLY A 23 -2.41 2.10 12.31
CA GLY A 23 -1.83 0.75 12.30
C GLY A 23 -1.96 -0.05 11.00
N LYS A 24 -2.43 0.53 9.88
CA LYS A 24 -2.58 -0.18 8.58
C LYS A 24 -1.35 -0.97 8.14
N THR A 25 -0.19 -0.32 8.09
CA THR A 25 1.08 -0.97 7.73
C THR A 25 1.46 -2.05 8.73
N TYR A 26 1.22 -1.80 10.02
CA TYR A 26 1.44 -2.79 11.07
C TYR A 26 0.58 -4.05 10.88
N TYR A 27 -0.73 -3.91 10.61
CA TYR A 27 -1.60 -5.06 10.32
C TYR A 27 -1.22 -5.79 9.05
N THR A 28 -0.76 -5.06 8.03
CA THR A 28 -0.23 -5.65 6.79
C THR A 28 1.03 -6.47 7.09
N ALA A 29 1.96 -5.95 7.89
CA ALA A 29 3.15 -6.67 8.32
C ALA A 29 2.82 -7.88 9.21
N LYS A 30 1.82 -7.76 10.09
CA LYS A 30 1.32 -8.88 10.91
C LYS A 30 0.69 -9.98 10.08
N PHE A 31 0.00 -9.65 8.99
CA PHE A 31 -0.48 -10.65 8.04
C PHE A 31 0.69 -11.38 7.36
N VAL A 32 1.73 -10.66 6.92
CA VAL A 32 2.96 -11.28 6.39
C VAL A 32 3.62 -12.19 7.42
N GLN A 33 3.73 -11.75 8.67
CA GLN A 33 4.23 -12.57 9.77
C GLN A 33 3.40 -13.85 9.94
N TYR A 34 2.08 -13.74 9.94
CA TYR A 34 1.17 -14.88 10.05
C TYR A 34 1.38 -15.90 8.92
N LEU A 35 1.51 -15.43 7.67
CA LEU A 35 1.74 -16.29 6.52
C LEU A 35 3.06 -17.09 6.63
N LEU A 36 4.13 -16.42 7.06
CA LEU A 36 5.46 -17.02 7.18
C LEU A 36 5.61 -17.91 8.42
N GLU A 37 5.13 -17.45 9.57
CA GLU A 37 5.43 -18.10 10.85
C GLU A 37 4.38 -19.12 11.26
N ILE A 38 3.10 -18.85 10.97
CA ILE A 38 1.99 -19.72 11.38
C ILE A 38 1.58 -20.64 10.24
N LYS A 39 1.38 -20.09 9.04
CA LYS A 39 0.95 -20.87 7.86
C LYS A 39 2.10 -21.54 7.12
N LYS A 40 3.35 -21.16 7.42
CA LYS A 40 4.55 -21.72 6.80
C LYS A 40 4.51 -21.66 5.26
N ILE A 41 3.89 -20.62 4.70
CA ILE A 41 3.90 -20.38 3.26
C ILE A 41 5.35 -20.16 2.82
N ASN A 42 5.73 -20.74 1.69
CA ASN A 42 7.05 -20.52 1.12
C ASN A 42 7.23 -19.02 0.81
N PRO A 43 8.26 -18.35 1.33
CA PRO A 43 8.48 -16.92 1.08
C PRO A 43 8.49 -16.55 -0.42
N LYS A 44 8.90 -17.47 -1.30
CA LYS A 44 8.92 -17.25 -2.75
C LYS A 44 7.52 -17.14 -3.38
N ASP A 45 6.49 -17.63 -2.70
CA ASP A 45 5.09 -17.55 -3.14
C ASP A 45 4.39 -16.26 -2.66
N ILE A 46 5.12 -15.39 -1.98
CA ILE A 46 4.64 -14.11 -1.46
C ILE A 46 5.39 -12.97 -2.14
N SER A 47 4.68 -12.20 -2.97
CA SER A 47 5.19 -10.94 -3.52
C SER A 47 4.77 -9.77 -2.65
N ILE A 48 5.73 -8.91 -2.33
CA ILE A 48 5.49 -7.66 -1.60
C ILE A 48 5.82 -6.48 -2.52
N LEU A 49 4.83 -5.61 -2.73
CA LEU A 49 4.98 -4.32 -3.41
C LEU A 49 4.79 -3.21 -2.37
N ASP A 50 5.89 -2.65 -1.88
CA ASP A 50 5.84 -1.66 -0.80
C ASP A 50 5.96 -0.24 -1.34
N PHE A 51 4.83 0.45 -1.50
CA PHE A 51 4.80 1.80 -2.07
C PHE A 51 5.01 2.90 -1.01
N ALA A 52 5.26 2.53 0.24
CA ALA A 52 5.41 3.50 1.29
C ALA A 52 6.72 4.29 1.14
N PRO A 53 6.70 5.62 1.32
CA PRO A 53 7.92 6.36 1.51
C PRO A 53 8.64 5.88 2.78
N LYS A 54 9.94 6.18 2.86
CA LYS A 54 10.71 5.93 4.08
C LYS A 54 10.02 6.57 5.28
N LEU A 55 10.16 5.90 6.42
CA LEU A 55 9.62 6.37 7.68
C LEU A 55 10.13 7.78 8.00
N ALA A 56 9.21 8.71 8.24
CA ALA A 56 9.54 10.07 8.63
C ALA A 56 8.68 10.50 9.81
N TYR A 57 9.19 11.43 10.62
CA TYR A 57 8.45 12.08 11.68
C TYR A 57 8.14 13.52 11.28
N PHE A 58 6.88 13.91 11.34
CA PHE A 58 6.44 15.28 11.06
C PHE A 58 5.48 15.72 12.16
N ASN A 59 5.81 16.79 12.89
CA ASN A 59 5.02 17.27 14.05
C ASN A 59 4.67 16.15 15.05
N ASN A 60 5.65 15.31 15.41
CA ASN A 60 5.49 14.11 16.27
C ASN A 60 4.58 13.01 15.72
N LEU A 61 4.08 13.12 14.48
CA LEU A 61 3.34 12.07 13.80
C LEU A 61 4.29 11.23 12.94
N LYS A 62 4.17 9.91 13.08
CA LYS A 62 4.86 8.93 12.23
C LYS A 62 4.15 8.86 10.88
N ILE A 63 4.87 9.19 9.81
CA ILE A 63 4.36 9.17 8.43
C ILE A 63 5.18 8.19 7.59
N GLY A 64 4.46 7.40 6.77
CA GLY A 64 5.05 6.32 5.99
C GLY A 64 5.43 5.13 6.86
N GLY A 65 6.40 4.37 6.38
CA GLY A 65 6.85 3.14 7.00
C GLY A 65 6.58 1.95 6.10
N ARG A 66 7.63 1.18 5.89
CA ARG A 66 7.63 -0.04 5.08
C ARG A 66 7.25 -1.22 5.94
N ILE A 67 6.78 -2.30 5.31
CA ILE A 67 6.46 -3.57 5.98
C ILE A 67 7.68 -4.09 6.76
N GLN A 68 8.87 -3.99 6.17
CA GLN A 68 10.12 -4.39 6.83
C GLN A 68 10.40 -3.65 8.15
N ASP A 69 9.88 -2.43 8.31
CA ASP A 69 10.07 -1.63 9.52
C ASP A 69 9.25 -2.17 10.71
N TYR A 70 8.26 -3.03 10.44
CA TYR A 70 7.40 -3.67 11.45
C TYR A 70 7.62 -5.18 11.53
N TYR A 71 8.16 -5.80 10.48
CA TYR A 71 8.49 -7.22 10.43
C TYR A 71 9.69 -7.47 9.52
N GLU A 72 10.88 -7.55 10.13
CA GLU A 72 12.17 -7.69 9.43
C GLU A 72 12.23 -8.93 8.52
N ASN A 73 11.67 -10.05 8.99
CA ASN A 73 11.64 -11.32 8.24
C ASN A 73 10.85 -11.25 6.93
N SER A 74 10.07 -10.18 6.67
CA SER A 74 9.44 -9.93 5.37
C SER A 74 10.44 -9.88 4.22
N VAL A 75 11.71 -9.52 4.46
CA VAL A 75 12.78 -9.48 3.44
C VAL A 75 13.05 -10.85 2.80
N LYS A 76 12.63 -11.95 3.44
CA LYS A 76 12.74 -13.31 2.90
C LYS A 76 11.76 -13.56 1.74
N CYS A 77 10.69 -12.76 1.65
CA CYS A 77 9.68 -12.87 0.59
C CYS A 77 10.22 -12.33 -0.75
N ASN A 78 9.47 -12.52 -1.83
CA ASN A 78 9.76 -11.90 -3.11
C ASN A 78 9.42 -10.39 -3.08
N ASN A 79 10.31 -9.59 -2.49
CA ASN A 79 10.19 -8.14 -2.40
C ASN A 79 10.61 -7.51 -3.72
N ILE A 80 9.64 -6.96 -4.45
CA ILE A 80 9.92 -6.23 -5.69
C ILE A 80 10.15 -4.77 -5.28
N ASN A 81 11.39 -4.31 -5.45
CA ASN A 81 11.86 -3.03 -4.93
C ASN A 81 12.11 -2.02 -6.06
N PHE A 82 12.00 -0.73 -5.73
CA PHE A 82 12.29 0.35 -6.66
C PHE A 82 13.80 0.57 -6.75
N LYS A 83 14.27 1.06 -7.90
CA LYS A 83 15.52 1.82 -7.95
C LYS A 83 15.24 3.23 -7.42
N GLY A 84 15.91 3.66 -6.34
CA GLY A 84 15.71 4.97 -5.72
C GLY A 84 14.57 4.99 -4.68
N GLU A 85 13.88 6.13 -4.55
CA GLU A 85 12.91 6.34 -3.46
C GLU A 85 11.55 6.85 -3.96
N ILE A 86 10.51 6.48 -3.21
CA ILE A 86 9.19 7.10 -3.24
C ILE A 86 9.24 8.38 -2.42
N ILE A 87 8.88 9.50 -3.05
CA ILE A 87 8.89 10.83 -2.45
C ILE A 87 7.53 11.07 -1.79
N PRO A 88 7.42 11.40 -0.49
CA PRO A 88 6.13 11.76 0.10
C PRO A 88 5.60 13.05 -0.57
N PRO A 89 4.57 12.97 -1.43
CA PRO A 89 4.27 14.05 -2.36
C PRO A 89 3.74 15.31 -1.67
N ARG A 90 3.13 15.14 -0.49
CA ARG A 90 2.53 16.22 0.29
C ARG A 90 3.48 16.88 1.29
N LEU A 91 4.49 16.16 1.77
CA LEU A 91 5.42 16.67 2.79
C LEU A 91 6.58 17.46 2.17
N ASN A 92 7.08 17.00 1.02
CA ASN A 92 8.27 17.58 0.42
C ASN A 92 7.98 18.74 -0.54
N ALA A 93 6.71 18.91 -0.96
CA ALA A 93 6.36 19.90 -1.97
C ALA A 93 6.13 21.29 -1.37
N LYS A 94 6.74 22.31 -1.97
CA LYS A 94 6.57 23.73 -1.62
C LYS A 94 5.42 24.37 -2.41
N ASN A 95 5.04 23.77 -3.53
CA ASN A 95 3.96 24.27 -4.41
C ASN A 95 3.27 23.13 -5.19
N ARG A 96 2.22 23.48 -5.95
CA ARG A 96 1.43 22.52 -6.75
C ARG A 96 2.25 21.79 -7.82
N ASN A 97 3.16 22.49 -8.49
CA ASN A 97 3.95 21.93 -9.58
C ASN A 97 4.95 20.90 -9.04
N GLU A 98 5.60 21.20 -7.92
CA GLU A 98 6.51 20.27 -7.24
C GLU A 98 5.77 19.03 -6.73
N MET A 99 4.59 19.23 -6.13
CA MET A 99 3.73 18.10 -5.71
C MET A 99 3.33 17.21 -6.88
N TYR A 100 2.94 17.81 -8.01
CA TYR A 100 2.60 17.05 -9.21
C TYR A 100 3.82 16.31 -9.80
N SER A 101 5.00 16.95 -9.80
CA SER A 101 6.26 16.32 -10.21
C SER A 101 6.58 15.09 -9.34
N ASN A 102 6.44 15.22 -8.01
CA ASN A 102 6.63 14.11 -7.08
C ASN A 102 5.65 12.95 -7.36
N ILE A 103 4.40 13.27 -7.68
CA ILE A 103 3.38 12.28 -8.04
C ILE A 103 3.73 11.55 -9.33
N CYS A 104 4.14 12.26 -10.39
CA CYS A 104 4.58 11.66 -11.65
C CYS A 104 5.80 10.74 -11.45
N HIS A 105 6.78 11.20 -10.67
CA HIS A 105 7.96 10.41 -10.31
C HIS A 105 7.59 9.10 -9.61
N ASN A 106 6.73 9.17 -8.58
CA ASN A 106 6.27 7.99 -7.86
C ASN A 106 5.47 7.06 -8.76
N PHE A 107 4.59 7.59 -9.60
CA PHE A 107 3.75 6.82 -10.49
C PHE A 107 4.58 5.97 -11.46
N ASN A 108 5.58 6.56 -12.12
CA ASN A 108 6.44 5.84 -13.05
C ASN A 108 7.16 4.67 -12.37
N LYS A 109 7.71 4.91 -11.17
CA LYS A 109 8.35 3.88 -10.36
C LYS A 109 7.40 2.74 -9.98
N ILE A 110 6.19 3.08 -9.56
CA ILE A 110 5.17 2.09 -9.18
C ILE A 110 4.73 1.26 -10.38
N CYS A 111 4.59 1.85 -11.57
CA CYS A 111 4.27 1.10 -12.77
C CYS A 111 5.33 0.03 -13.08
N GLU A 112 6.62 0.35 -12.99
CA GLU A 112 7.71 -0.63 -13.20
C GLU A 112 7.62 -1.84 -12.25
N ILE A 113 7.29 -1.59 -10.97
CA ILE A 113 7.12 -2.63 -9.96
C ILE A 113 5.88 -3.49 -10.23
N ILE A 114 4.76 -2.85 -10.53
CA ILE A 114 3.52 -3.55 -10.86
C ILE A 114 3.71 -4.41 -12.11
N GLU A 115 4.43 -3.91 -13.13
CA GLU A 115 4.77 -4.67 -14.33
C GLU A 115 5.66 -5.88 -14.02
N THR A 116 6.67 -5.71 -13.16
CA THR A 116 7.53 -6.80 -12.73
C THR A 116 6.73 -7.93 -12.07
N TYR A 117 5.81 -7.58 -11.17
CA TYR A 117 4.89 -8.56 -10.59
C TYR A 117 3.96 -9.17 -11.64
N ASN A 118 3.38 -8.34 -12.51
CA ASN A 118 2.45 -8.78 -13.54
C ASN A 118 3.04 -9.79 -14.53
N ASN A 119 4.35 -9.75 -14.75
CA ASN A 119 5.09 -10.68 -15.62
C ASN A 119 5.37 -12.03 -14.94
N ASN A 120 5.48 -12.06 -13.62
CA ASN A 120 5.72 -13.28 -12.86
C ASN A 120 4.93 -13.25 -11.53
N PRO A 121 3.59 -13.37 -11.59
CA PRO A 121 2.75 -13.23 -10.41
C PRO A 121 2.93 -14.41 -9.47
N THR A 122 2.95 -14.11 -8.17
CA THR A 122 2.92 -15.13 -7.11
C THR A 122 1.51 -15.32 -6.57
N PRO A 123 1.20 -16.47 -5.94
CA PRO A 123 -0.12 -16.77 -5.39
C PRO A 123 -0.58 -15.80 -4.29
N VAL A 124 0.35 -15.19 -3.55
CA VAL A 124 0.06 -14.20 -2.50
C VAL A 124 0.66 -12.85 -2.86
N LEU A 125 -0.20 -11.84 -2.98
CA LEU A 125 0.19 -10.45 -3.26
C LEU A 125 -0.08 -9.56 -2.06
N ILE A 126 0.96 -8.87 -1.60
CA ILE A 126 0.89 -7.87 -0.54
C ILE A 126 1.22 -6.49 -1.12
N ILE A 127 0.39 -5.48 -0.86
CA ILE A 127 0.67 -4.10 -1.30
C ILE A 127 0.51 -3.10 -0.14
N ASN A 128 1.58 -2.39 0.19
CA ASN A 128 1.56 -1.33 1.20
C ASN A 128 1.35 0.04 0.54
N ASP A 129 0.55 0.92 1.15
CA ASP A 129 0.34 2.32 0.73
C ASP A 129 -0.16 2.50 -0.73
N ILE A 130 -1.20 1.75 -1.12
CA ILE A 130 -1.83 1.78 -2.45
C ILE A 130 -2.24 3.20 -2.90
N SER A 131 -2.62 4.06 -1.97
CA SER A 131 -3.01 5.45 -2.25
C SER A 131 -1.95 6.22 -3.05
N ILE A 132 -0.66 5.90 -2.90
CA ILE A 132 0.43 6.55 -3.65
C ILE A 132 0.34 6.23 -5.14
N TYR A 133 0.03 4.97 -5.50
CA TYR A 133 -0.26 4.60 -6.89
C TYR A 133 -1.48 5.36 -7.41
N LEU A 134 -2.54 5.45 -6.60
CA LEU A 134 -3.84 5.99 -6.98
C LEU A 134 -3.85 7.50 -7.26
N HIS A 135 -2.76 8.23 -6.98
CA HIS A 135 -2.63 9.64 -7.38
C HIS A 135 -2.76 9.84 -8.89
N LEU A 136 -2.18 8.94 -9.70
CA LEU A 136 -2.32 8.91 -11.16
C LEU A 136 -2.81 7.57 -11.71
N GLY A 137 -2.74 6.51 -10.92
CA GLY A 137 -3.02 5.15 -11.32
C GLY A 137 -4.48 4.86 -11.68
N SER A 138 -4.63 3.79 -12.46
CA SER A 138 -5.92 3.25 -12.89
C SER A 138 -6.37 2.15 -11.93
N ASN A 139 -7.56 2.30 -11.35
CA ASN A 139 -8.16 1.24 -10.54
C ASN A 139 -8.32 -0.05 -11.34
N LYS A 140 -8.74 0.04 -12.61
CA LYS A 140 -8.90 -1.13 -13.48
C LYS A 140 -7.59 -1.90 -13.64
N TYR A 141 -6.48 -1.19 -13.83
CA TYR A 141 -5.17 -1.84 -13.97
C TYR A 141 -4.74 -2.51 -12.66
N LEU A 142 -4.89 -1.81 -11.53
CA LEU A 142 -4.58 -2.37 -10.21
C LEU A 142 -5.45 -3.59 -9.87
N ILE A 143 -6.75 -3.55 -10.17
CA ILE A 143 -7.67 -4.68 -9.96
C ILE A 143 -7.24 -5.88 -10.81
N ASN A 144 -6.89 -5.66 -12.08
CA ASN A 144 -6.36 -6.72 -12.94
C ASN A 144 -5.07 -7.33 -12.36
N THR A 145 -4.19 -6.51 -11.79
CA THR A 145 -3.01 -6.97 -11.06
C THR A 145 -3.38 -7.80 -9.83
N ILE A 146 -4.27 -7.30 -8.98
CA ILE A 146 -4.76 -7.98 -7.78
C ILE A 146 -5.41 -9.33 -8.13
N ASN A 147 -6.11 -9.42 -9.26
CA ASN A 147 -6.77 -10.65 -9.70
C ASN A 147 -5.81 -11.75 -10.17
N LYS A 148 -4.52 -11.45 -10.35
CA LYS A 148 -3.49 -12.46 -10.68
C LYS A 148 -3.05 -13.28 -9.47
N SER A 149 -3.34 -12.83 -8.24
CA SER A 149 -3.08 -13.60 -7.04
C SER A 149 -4.34 -14.35 -6.58
N VAL A 150 -4.11 -15.41 -5.80
CA VAL A 150 -5.15 -16.14 -5.08
C VAL A 150 -5.50 -15.38 -3.79
N THR A 151 -4.48 -14.94 -3.07
CA THR A 151 -4.63 -14.10 -1.87
C THR A 151 -4.10 -12.70 -2.17
N PHE A 152 -4.87 -11.67 -1.85
CA PHE A 152 -4.41 -10.30 -1.85
C PHE A 152 -4.66 -9.67 -0.49
N PHE A 153 -3.65 -9.00 0.05
CA PHE A 153 -3.79 -8.19 1.25
C PHE A 153 -3.05 -6.88 1.08
N GLY A 154 -3.78 -5.78 1.01
CA GLY A 154 -3.17 -4.47 0.84
C GLY A 154 -3.75 -3.44 1.78
N ASN A 155 -3.05 -2.31 1.88
CA ASN A 155 -3.58 -1.16 2.58
C ASN A 155 -3.51 0.13 1.78
N SER A 156 -4.35 1.09 2.16
CA SER A 156 -4.38 2.42 1.56
C SER A 156 -4.64 3.49 2.60
N TYR A 157 -4.02 4.66 2.44
CA TYR A 157 -4.45 5.85 3.16
C TYR A 157 -5.86 6.24 2.71
N TYR A 158 -6.73 6.51 3.68
CA TYR A 158 -8.08 7.03 3.48
C TYR A 158 -8.31 8.12 4.51
N GLY A 159 -7.98 9.35 4.13
CA GLY A 159 -8.06 10.43 5.09
C GLY A 159 -7.92 11.84 4.57
N SER A 160 -8.01 12.78 5.51
CA SER A 160 -7.92 14.23 5.28
C SER A 160 -6.81 14.92 6.07
N SER A 161 -6.18 14.20 7.01
CA SER A 161 -5.20 14.71 7.97
C SER A 161 -3.94 15.34 7.36
N ILE A 162 -3.47 14.90 6.19
CA ILE A 162 -2.37 15.59 5.47
C ILE A 162 -2.97 16.56 4.47
N SER A 163 -3.39 17.74 4.95
CA SER A 163 -3.86 18.82 4.11
C SER A 163 -2.94 20.05 4.20
N SER A 164 -2.41 20.48 3.06
CA SER A 164 -1.86 21.82 2.86
C SER A 164 -2.84 22.64 2.02
N LYS A 165 -2.69 23.98 1.97
CA LYS A 165 -3.56 24.86 1.16
C LYS A 165 -3.73 24.41 -0.29
N PHE A 166 -2.76 23.66 -0.83
CA PHE A 166 -2.77 23.19 -2.22
C PHE A 166 -3.02 21.69 -2.40
N SER A 167 -3.07 20.87 -1.35
CA SER A 167 -3.29 19.41 -1.48
C SER A 167 -4.75 18.97 -1.41
N LYS A 168 -5.69 19.85 -1.04
CA LYS A 168 -7.12 19.53 -0.83
C LYS A 168 -7.77 18.76 -2.00
N LEU A 169 -7.51 19.18 -3.24
CA LEU A 169 -8.07 18.53 -4.43
C LEU A 169 -7.52 17.10 -4.62
N ILE A 170 -6.25 16.87 -4.27
CA ILE A 170 -5.63 15.55 -4.36
C ILE A 170 -6.20 14.64 -3.28
N SER A 171 -6.36 15.11 -2.05
CA SER A 171 -7.00 14.32 -0.98
C SER A 171 -8.42 13.87 -1.38
N ILE A 172 -9.21 14.74 -2.02
CA ILE A 172 -10.55 14.38 -2.53
C ILE A 172 -10.46 13.33 -3.63
N LYS A 173 -9.53 13.48 -4.58
CA LYS A 173 -9.32 12.51 -5.67
C LYS A 173 -8.85 11.15 -5.15
N GLU A 174 -7.87 11.16 -4.23
CA GLU A 174 -7.33 9.98 -3.56
C GLU A 174 -8.45 9.23 -2.83
N LYS A 175 -9.25 9.93 -2.02
CA LYS A 175 -10.40 9.36 -1.32
C LYS A 175 -11.37 8.67 -2.28
N ARG A 176 -11.77 9.34 -3.37
CA ARG A 176 -12.67 8.77 -4.39
C ARG A 176 -12.09 7.55 -5.10
N LYS A 177 -10.78 7.56 -5.37
CA LYS A 177 -10.09 6.42 -5.98
C LYS A 177 -10.07 5.21 -5.05
N VAL A 178 -9.83 5.43 -3.76
CA VAL A 178 -9.89 4.39 -2.73
C VAL A 178 -11.31 3.87 -2.56
N GLU A 179 -12.33 4.72 -2.53
CA GLU A 179 -13.75 4.30 -2.49
C GLU A 179 -14.12 3.44 -3.71
N SER A 180 -13.63 3.79 -4.89
CA SER A 180 -13.81 2.96 -6.07
C SER A 180 -13.05 1.63 -5.95
N LEU A 181 -11.87 1.59 -5.35
CA LEU A 181 -11.15 0.34 -5.11
C LEU A 181 -11.89 -0.56 -4.11
N ILE A 182 -12.38 0.01 -3.00
CA ILE A 182 -13.19 -0.68 -1.98
C ILE A 182 -14.37 -1.43 -2.62
N LYS A 183 -15.08 -0.79 -3.55
CA LYS A 183 -16.24 -1.39 -4.25
C LYS A 183 -15.87 -2.57 -5.17
N ASN A 184 -14.60 -2.74 -5.51
CA ASN A 184 -14.13 -3.74 -6.47
C ASN A 184 -13.20 -4.78 -5.85
N VAL A 185 -12.92 -4.68 -4.54
CA VAL A 185 -12.18 -5.68 -3.77
C VAL A 185 -13.21 -6.47 -2.95
N GLU A 186 -12.97 -7.75 -2.74
CA GLU A 186 -13.91 -8.66 -2.10
C GLU A 186 -14.20 -8.26 -0.65
N ASN A 187 -13.16 -8.00 0.13
CA ASN A 187 -13.26 -7.60 1.52
C ASN A 187 -12.57 -6.25 1.75
N SER A 188 -13.16 -5.41 2.60
CA SER A 188 -12.53 -4.15 3.00
C SER A 188 -12.81 -3.82 4.46
N PHE A 189 -11.79 -3.32 5.16
CA PHE A 189 -11.89 -3.00 6.59
C PHE A 189 -11.28 -1.63 6.89
N THR A 190 -11.97 -0.84 7.71
CA THR A 190 -11.46 0.44 8.19
C THR A 190 -10.67 0.24 9.47
N THR A 191 -9.45 0.76 9.52
CA THR A 191 -8.69 0.91 10.77
C THR A 191 -9.01 2.25 11.42
N THR A 192 -9.31 2.25 12.71
CA THR A 192 -9.63 3.45 13.52
C THR A 192 -8.59 3.67 14.61
#